data_AF-A0A4U0X405-F1
#
_entry.id   AF-A0A4U0X405-F1
#
_cell.length_a   1.000
_cell.length_b   1.000
_cell.length_c   1.000
_cell.angle_alpha   90.00
_cell.angle_beta   90.00
_cell.angle_gamma   90.00
#
_symmetry.space_group_name_H-M   'P 1'
#
loop_
_entity.id
_entity.type
_entity.pdbx_description
1 polymer ?
#
loop_
_entity_poly.entity_id
_entity_poly.type
_entity_poly.pdbx_seq_one_letter_code
_entity_poly.pdbx_strand_id
1 'polypeptide(L)'
;MAIEALLLDPRIFLPSLILLLYFIHCRLTAKRWLPKTIPWIGLRSEFFAKTRACMRDMRHGKEHLAEGYAKYSKHDKPFVAPTTSWWPEVMLPQSSVKWLLSQPDDVIDLHEGVQDALQFGYVSPHDKVLENPFHDDSVRRDLKRNLGVMTPAVFDELKTSVDELWGTDTENWKEIP
;
A
#
# COMPACT_ATOMS: atom_id res chain seq x y z
N MET A 1 4.19 -36.24 -24.75
CA MET A 1 2.95 -36.78 -25.33
C MET A 1 1.93 -37.24 -24.27
N ALA A 2 2.27 -38.14 -23.32
CA ALA A 2 1.30 -38.61 -22.32
C ALA A 2 0.86 -37.56 -21.28
N ILE A 3 1.78 -36.69 -20.83
CA ILE A 3 1.48 -35.62 -19.84
C ILE A 3 0.62 -34.51 -20.45
N GLU A 4 0.86 -34.15 -21.72
CA GLU A 4 0.06 -33.13 -22.42
C GLU A 4 -1.37 -33.60 -22.68
N ALA A 5 -1.56 -34.87 -23.04
CA ALA A 5 -2.90 -35.45 -23.19
C ALA A 5 -3.66 -35.53 -21.86
N LEU A 6 -2.96 -35.75 -20.74
CA LEU A 6 -3.53 -35.76 -19.39
C LEU A 6 -3.94 -34.35 -18.91
N LEU A 7 -3.18 -33.32 -19.30
CA LEU A 7 -3.48 -31.91 -19.00
C LEU A 7 -4.63 -31.34 -19.85
N LEU A 8 -4.89 -31.90 -21.04
CA LEU A 8 -6.01 -31.49 -21.89
C LEU A 8 -7.32 -32.24 -21.61
N ASP A 9 -7.31 -33.30 -20.78
CA ASP A 9 -8.55 -33.97 -20.39
C ASP A 9 -9.34 -33.07 -19.42
N PRO A 10 -10.53 -32.58 -19.82
CA PRO A 10 -11.33 -31.67 -18.98
C PRO A 10 -11.71 -32.29 -17.63
N ARG A 11 -11.70 -33.62 -17.48
CA ARG A 11 -12.01 -34.31 -16.23
C ARG A 11 -10.90 -34.20 -15.19
N ILE A 12 -9.66 -33.96 -15.61
CA ILE A 12 -8.47 -33.86 -14.74
C ILE A 12 -8.05 -32.40 -14.60
N PHE A 13 -8.15 -31.63 -15.69
CA PHE A 13 -7.81 -30.22 -15.71
C PHE A 13 -8.72 -29.39 -14.80
N LEU A 14 -10.04 -29.61 -14.84
CA LEU A 14 -10.99 -28.81 -14.08
C LEU A 14 -10.85 -28.99 -12.55
N PRO A 15 -10.75 -30.21 -11.98
CA PRO A 15 -10.51 -30.37 -10.54
C PRO A 15 -9.11 -29.92 -10.12
N SER A 16 -8.07 -30.11 -10.95
CA SER A 16 -6.72 -29.62 -10.62
C SER A 16 -6.67 -28.09 -10.62
N LEU A 17 -7.36 -27.42 -11.55
CA LEU A 17 -7.52 -25.97 -11.54
C LEU A 17 -8.27 -25.49 -10.29
N ILE A 18 -9.35 -26.16 -9.89
CA ILE A 18 -10.10 -25.83 -8.66
C ILE A 18 -9.21 -25.99 -7.43
N LEU A 19 -8.46 -27.08 -7.32
CA LEU A 19 -7.53 -27.31 -6.22
C LEU A 19 -6.42 -26.26 -6.18
N LEU A 20 -5.88 -25.88 -7.35
CA LEU A 20 -4.88 -24.82 -7.47
C LEU A 20 -5.45 -23.46 -7.03
N LEU A 21 -6.64 -23.08 -7.52
CA LEU A 21 -7.30 -21.84 -7.14
C LEU A 21 -7.65 -21.83 -5.64
N TYR A 22 -8.10 -22.96 -5.09
CA TYR A 22 -8.34 -23.10 -3.65
C TYR A 22 -7.05 -22.99 -2.85
N PHE A 23 -5.97 -23.63 -3.30
CA PHE A 23 -4.65 -23.52 -2.67
C PHE A 23 -4.14 -22.08 -2.69
N ILE A 24 -4.21 -21.40 -3.83
CA ILE A 24 -3.86 -19.98 -3.98
C ILE A 24 -4.72 -19.13 -3.03
N HIS A 25 -6.04 -19.36 -3.01
CA HIS A 25 -6.94 -18.66 -2.08
C HIS A 25 -6.54 -18.87 -0.62
N CYS A 26 -6.25 -20.11 -0.21
CA CYS A 26 -5.80 -20.42 1.14
C CYS A 26 -4.46 -19.77 1.48
N ARG A 27 -3.53 -19.67 0.52
CA ARG A 27 -2.22 -19.03 0.71
C ARG A 27 -2.34 -17.51 0.80
N LEU A 28 -3.12 -16.89 -0.08
CA LEU A 28 -3.35 -15.44 -0.08
C LEU A 28 -4.16 -14.97 1.14
N THR A 29 -5.12 -15.77 1.59
CA THR A 29 -5.96 -15.44 2.76
C THR A 29 -5.50 -16.08 4.07
N ALA A 30 -4.35 -16.76 4.03
CA ALA A 30 -3.72 -17.37 5.19
C ALA A 30 -3.67 -16.35 6.32
N LYS A 31 -4.21 -16.74 7.48
CA LYS A 31 -4.35 -15.84 8.61
C LYS A 31 -2.95 -15.52 9.16
N ARG A 32 -2.46 -14.30 8.97
CA ARG A 32 -1.59 -13.68 9.99
C ARG A 32 -2.43 -13.55 11.27
N TRP A 33 -1.83 -13.84 12.42
CA TRP A 33 -2.53 -13.90 13.69
C TRP A 33 -3.17 -12.54 13.98
N LEU A 34 -4.51 -12.51 14.00
CA LEU A 34 -5.29 -11.34 14.36
C LEU A 34 -6.14 -11.68 15.58
N PRO A 35 -6.13 -10.83 16.62
CA PRO A 35 -7.05 -10.97 17.74
C PRO A 35 -8.50 -10.94 17.24
N LYS A 36 -9.30 -11.94 17.63
CA LYS A 36 -10.74 -12.00 17.28
C LYS A 36 -11.56 -10.86 17.89
N THR A 37 -10.97 -10.09 18.80
CA THR A 37 -11.57 -8.96 19.50
C THR A 37 -11.69 -7.71 18.63
N ILE A 38 -10.88 -7.59 17.57
CA ILE A 38 -10.86 -6.41 16.72
C ILE A 38 -11.92 -6.56 15.62
N PRO A 39 -12.85 -5.59 15.47
CA PRO A 39 -13.89 -5.65 14.45
C PRO A 39 -13.30 -5.50 13.04
N TRP A 40 -13.89 -6.19 12.07
CA TRP A 40 -13.45 -6.14 10.67
C TRP A 40 -14.43 -5.29 9.85
N ILE A 41 -13.95 -4.24 9.19
CA ILE A 41 -14.80 -3.43 8.32
C ILE A 41 -15.02 -4.14 6.97
N GLY A 42 -16.22 -4.01 6.40
CA GLY A 42 -16.53 -4.54 5.07
C GLY A 42 -16.62 -6.07 4.96
N LEU A 43 -16.29 -6.82 6.02
CA LEU A 43 -16.43 -8.27 6.07
C LEU A 43 -17.90 -8.65 6.24
N ARG A 44 -18.42 -9.46 5.31
CA ARG A 44 -19.78 -9.98 5.34
C ARG A 44 -19.75 -11.48 5.53
N SER A 45 -20.85 -12.05 6.06
CA SER A 45 -21.03 -13.51 6.11
C SER A 45 -21.35 -14.04 4.71
N GLU A 46 -20.32 -14.23 3.89
CA GLU A 46 -20.41 -14.71 2.51
C GLU A 46 -19.31 -15.74 2.19
N PHE A 47 -19.52 -16.58 1.17
CA PHE A 47 -18.47 -17.47 0.69
C PHE A 47 -17.26 -16.65 0.22
N PHE A 48 -16.05 -17.09 0.58
CA PHE A 48 -14.82 -16.34 0.28
C PHE A 48 -14.85 -14.89 0.83
N ALA A 49 -15.49 -14.67 1.99
CA ALA A 49 -15.72 -13.36 2.61
C ALA A 49 -14.51 -12.41 2.55
N LYS A 50 -13.32 -12.90 2.90
CA LYS A 50 -12.08 -12.11 2.90
C LYS A 50 -11.71 -11.60 1.51
N THR A 51 -11.71 -12.51 0.55
CA THR A 51 -11.38 -12.23 -0.85
C THR A 51 -12.39 -11.27 -1.45
N ARG A 52 -13.68 -11.46 -1.19
CA ARG A 52 -14.73 -10.55 -1.64
C ARG A 52 -14.63 -9.18 -0.97
N ALA A 53 -14.25 -9.14 0.31
CA ALA A 53 -13.98 -7.87 1.00
C ALA A 53 -12.80 -7.14 0.37
N CYS A 54 -11.68 -7.81 0.08
CA CYS A 54 -10.52 -7.23 -0.59
C CYS A 54 -10.87 -6.74 -2.01
N MET A 55 -11.58 -7.53 -2.81
CA MET A 55 -12.02 -7.11 -4.14
C MET A 55 -12.94 -5.88 -4.11
N ARG A 56 -13.81 -5.78 -3.10
CA ARG A 56 -14.66 -4.59 -2.92
C ARG A 56 -13.82 -3.38 -2.53
N ASP A 57 -12.83 -3.60 -1.68
CA ASP A 57 -11.89 -2.56 -1.24
C ASP A 57 -11.06 -1.99 -2.41
N MET A 58 -10.69 -2.82 -3.39
CA MET A 58 -10.02 -2.34 -4.60
C MET A 58 -10.81 -1.26 -5.36
N ARG A 59 -12.15 -1.26 -5.26
CA ARG A 59 -13.01 -0.26 -5.90
C ARG A 59 -13.44 0.86 -4.95
N HIS A 60 -13.64 0.53 -3.68
CA HIS A 60 -14.31 1.38 -2.69
C HIS A 60 -13.49 1.61 -1.41
N GLY A 61 -12.16 1.43 -1.48
CA GLY A 61 -11.29 1.43 -0.30
C GLY A 61 -11.32 2.74 0.47
N LYS A 62 -11.41 3.87 -0.23
CA LYS A 62 -11.56 5.19 0.42
C LYS A 62 -12.85 5.27 1.24
N GLU A 63 -13.95 4.78 0.71
CA GLU A 63 -15.25 4.80 1.42
C GLU A 63 -15.24 3.84 2.61
N HIS A 64 -14.70 2.63 2.45
CA HIS A 64 -14.57 1.67 3.54
C HIS A 64 -13.68 2.17 4.67
N LEU A 65 -12.55 2.82 4.34
CA LEU A 65 -11.66 3.40 5.33
C LEU A 65 -12.33 4.56 6.08
N ALA A 66 -13.04 5.43 5.36
CA ALA A 66 -13.82 6.51 5.97
C ALA A 66 -14.93 5.98 6.90
N GLU A 67 -15.60 4.90 6.50
CA GLU A 67 -16.61 4.21 7.31
C GLU A 67 -15.98 3.61 8.59
N GLY A 68 -14.85 2.91 8.45
CA GLY A 68 -14.10 2.34 9.56
C GLY A 68 -13.62 3.42 10.54
N TYR A 69 -13.11 4.53 10.02
CA TYR A 69 -12.72 5.70 10.82
C TYR A 69 -13.90 6.27 11.61
N ALA A 70 -15.04 6.50 10.94
CA ALA A 70 -16.22 7.06 11.58
C ALA A 70 -16.82 6.15 12.66
N LYS A 71 -16.81 4.83 12.44
CA LYS A 71 -17.38 3.84 13.37
C LYS A 71 -16.46 3.49 14.53
N TYR A 72 -15.15 3.37 14.29
CA TYR A 72 -14.21 2.81 15.27
C TYR A 72 -13.16 3.82 15.72
N SER A 73 -12.33 4.36 14.81
CA SER A 73 -11.20 5.22 15.22
C SER A 73 -11.63 6.49 15.94
N LYS A 74 -12.77 7.11 15.55
CA LYS A 74 -13.35 8.25 16.28
C LYS A 74 -13.73 7.95 17.72
N HIS A 75 -13.95 6.68 18.05
CA HIS A 75 -14.32 6.20 19.38
C HIS A 75 -13.16 5.47 20.07
N ASP A 76 -11.92 5.76 19.66
CA ASP A 76 -10.69 5.15 20.19
C ASP A 76 -10.66 3.62 20.10
N LYS A 77 -11.29 3.05 19.07
CA LYS A 77 -11.29 1.61 18.82
C LYS A 77 -10.48 1.28 17.57
N PRO A 78 -9.57 0.29 17.64
CA PRO A 78 -8.92 -0.23 16.44
C PRO A 78 -9.93 -1.04 15.62
N PHE A 79 -9.70 -1.11 14.31
CA PHE A 79 -10.45 -1.97 13.42
C PHE A 79 -9.52 -2.58 12.38
N VAL A 80 -9.91 -3.72 11.81
CA VAL A 80 -9.18 -4.31 10.69
C VAL A 80 -9.77 -3.78 9.39
N ALA A 81 -8.93 -3.38 8.44
CA ALA A 81 -9.30 -3.03 7.07
C ALA A 81 -8.90 -4.16 6.11
N PRO A 82 -9.75 -4.51 5.12
CA PRO A 82 -9.29 -5.25 3.97
C PRO A 82 -8.39 -4.34 3.13
N THR A 83 -7.31 -4.89 2.57
CA THR A 83 -6.39 -4.13 1.71
C THR A 83 -6.25 -4.86 0.37
N THR A 84 -5.93 -4.11 -0.70
CA THR A 84 -5.66 -4.66 -2.05
C THR A 84 -4.58 -5.73 -2.06
N SER A 85 -3.65 -5.71 -1.09
CA SER A 85 -2.61 -6.73 -0.91
C SER A 85 -3.12 -8.06 -0.34
N TRP A 86 -4.43 -8.22 -0.13
CA TRP A 86 -5.08 -9.40 0.47
C TRP A 86 -4.68 -9.66 1.92
N TRP A 87 -3.85 -8.77 2.47
CA TRP A 87 -3.36 -8.81 3.83
C TRP A 87 -4.22 -7.90 4.68
N PRO A 88 -4.76 -8.40 5.80
CA PRO A 88 -5.57 -7.59 6.68
C PRO A 88 -4.67 -6.62 7.47
N GLU A 89 -5.01 -5.35 7.43
CA GLU A 89 -4.26 -4.30 8.12
C GLU A 89 -5.04 -3.78 9.33
N VAL A 90 -4.37 -3.60 10.47
CA VAL A 90 -5.01 -3.08 11.68
C VAL A 90 -4.87 -1.57 11.71
N MET A 91 -5.99 -0.88 11.57
CA MET A 91 -6.09 0.57 11.66
C MET A 91 -6.16 0.96 13.14
N LEU A 92 -5.13 1.66 13.60
CA LEU A 92 -5.04 2.15 14.97
C LEU A 92 -5.75 3.51 15.11
N PRO A 93 -6.41 3.79 16.24
CA PRO A 93 -6.96 5.12 16.52
C PRO A 93 -5.82 6.13 16.78
N GLN A 94 -6.13 7.42 16.63
CA GLN A 94 -5.16 8.50 16.84
C GLN A 94 -4.56 8.51 18.25
N SER A 95 -5.34 8.10 19.26
CA SER A 95 -4.88 7.97 20.65
C SER A 95 -3.73 6.96 20.82
N SER A 96 -3.62 5.95 19.95
CA SER A 96 -2.56 4.94 19.99
C SER A 96 -1.23 5.41 19.37
N VAL A 97 -1.20 6.55 18.67
CA VAL A 97 0.02 7.03 17.98
C VAL A 97 1.18 7.25 18.96
N LYS A 98 0.91 7.82 20.13
CA LYS A 98 1.95 8.04 21.14
C LYS A 98 2.53 6.72 21.66
N TRP A 99 1.69 5.71 21.84
CA TRP A 99 2.13 4.37 22.23
C TRP A 99 2.97 3.73 21.12
N LEU A 100 2.52 3.84 19.86
CA LEU A 100 3.21 3.30 18.70
C LEU A 100 4.63 3.87 18.58
N LEU A 101 4.78 5.20 18.67
CA LEU A 101 6.07 5.89 18.61
C LEU A 101 6.98 5.64 19.83
N SER A 102 6.45 5.07 20.90
CA SER A 102 7.23 4.71 22.09
C SER A 102 7.71 3.26 22.08
N GLN A 103 7.31 2.46 21.09
CA GLN A 103 7.79 1.09 20.97
C GLN A 103 9.24 1.08 20.48
N PRO A 104 10.06 0.14 20.98
CA PRO A 104 11.41 -0.03 20.50
C PRO A 104 11.42 -0.69 19.11
N ASP A 105 12.50 -0.46 18.36
CA ASP A 105 12.64 -0.90 16.95
C ASP A 105 12.63 -2.44 16.82
N ASP A 106 12.99 -3.19 17.86
CA ASP A 106 12.92 -4.67 17.88
C ASP A 106 11.48 -5.22 17.95
N VAL A 107 10.51 -4.38 18.34
CA VAL A 107 9.09 -4.72 18.40
C VAL A 107 8.33 -4.18 17.19
N ILE A 108 8.63 -2.94 16.79
CA ILE A 108 8.00 -2.28 15.62
C ILE A 108 9.09 -1.60 14.80
N ASP A 109 9.43 -2.20 13.66
CA ASP A 109 10.32 -1.60 12.68
C ASP A 109 9.55 -1.10 11.45
N LEU A 110 9.65 0.20 11.18
CA LEU A 110 9.08 0.81 10.00
C LEU A 110 9.84 0.39 8.73
N HIS A 111 11.17 0.20 8.82
CA HIS A 111 12.02 -0.11 7.68
C HIS A 111 11.66 -1.48 7.09
N GLU A 112 11.59 -2.53 7.91
CA GLU A 112 11.13 -3.85 7.48
C GLU A 112 9.72 -3.79 6.88
N GLY A 113 8.80 -3.06 7.51
CA GLY A 113 7.43 -2.92 7.03
C GLY A 113 7.33 -2.26 5.65
N VAL A 114 8.10 -1.19 5.42
CA VAL A 114 8.16 -0.49 4.13
C VAL A 114 8.86 -1.34 3.07
N GLN A 115 9.93 -2.07 3.44
CA GLN A 115 10.60 -3.01 2.54
C GLN A 115 9.68 -4.14 2.07
N ASP A 116 8.87 -4.72 2.97
CA ASP A 116 7.87 -5.74 2.63
C ASP A 116 6.72 -5.13 1.81
N ALA A 117 6.27 -3.92 2.12
CA ALA A 117 5.17 -3.28 1.38
C ALA A 117 5.56 -2.89 -0.06
N LEU A 118 6.76 -2.33 -0.24
CA LEU A 118 7.24 -1.87 -1.55
C LEU A 118 7.98 -2.95 -2.32
N GLN A 119 8.27 -4.10 -1.68
CA GLN A 119 9.02 -5.20 -2.27
C GLN A 119 10.31 -4.70 -2.92
N PHE A 120 11.06 -3.87 -2.18
CA PHE A 120 12.19 -3.09 -2.72
C PHE A 120 13.25 -3.96 -3.40
N GLY A 121 13.48 -5.20 -2.96
CA GLY A 121 14.39 -6.14 -3.63
C GLY A 121 13.97 -6.56 -5.04
N TYR A 122 12.69 -6.41 -5.39
CA TYR A 122 12.16 -6.70 -6.72
C TYR A 122 12.03 -5.44 -7.60
N VAL A 123 11.82 -4.28 -6.99
CA VAL A 123 11.61 -3.01 -7.73
C VAL A 123 12.88 -2.16 -7.85
N SER A 124 13.85 -2.33 -6.94
CA SER A 124 15.13 -1.63 -6.98
C SER A 124 16.18 -2.51 -7.66
N PRO A 125 16.95 -1.97 -8.62
CA PRO A 125 18.05 -2.70 -9.24
C PRO A 125 19.26 -2.91 -8.30
N HIS A 126 19.25 -2.35 -7.09
CA HIS A 126 20.41 -2.41 -6.19
C HIS A 126 20.03 -2.66 -4.72
N ASP A 127 20.61 -3.71 -4.13
CA ASP A 127 20.40 -4.13 -2.74
C ASP A 127 20.93 -3.10 -1.73
N LYS A 128 21.89 -2.25 -2.11
CA LYS A 128 22.47 -1.26 -1.18
C LYS A 128 21.48 -0.21 -0.68
N VAL A 129 20.37 0.00 -1.41
CA VAL A 129 19.28 0.89 -0.95
C VAL A 129 18.54 0.28 0.24
N LEU A 130 18.52 -1.06 0.34
CA LEU A 130 17.91 -1.80 1.45
C LEU A 130 18.82 -1.82 2.69
N GLU A 131 20.13 -1.92 2.48
CA GLU A 131 21.14 -2.05 3.53
C GLU A 131 21.53 -0.71 4.18
N ASN A 132 21.42 0.40 3.45
CA ASN A 132 21.75 1.72 3.96
C ASN A 132 20.69 2.76 3.51
N PRO A 133 19.84 3.27 4.43
CA PRO A 133 18.86 4.30 4.13
C PRO A 133 19.57 5.65 3.91
N PHE A 134 20.26 5.80 2.78
CA PHE A 134 20.99 7.02 2.41
C PHE A 134 20.08 8.27 2.40
N HIS A 135 18.78 8.07 2.20
CA HIS A 135 17.76 9.11 2.20
C HIS A 135 17.63 9.77 3.59
N ASP A 136 17.79 9.02 4.68
CA ASP A 136 17.71 9.58 6.04
C ASP A 136 18.83 10.58 6.29
N ASP A 137 20.07 10.21 5.95
CA ASP A 137 21.23 11.09 6.05
C ASP A 137 21.11 12.28 5.10
N SER A 138 20.67 12.04 3.87
CA SER A 138 20.48 13.11 2.87
C SER A 138 19.44 14.13 3.33
N VAL A 139 18.32 13.68 3.91
CA VAL A 139 17.28 14.57 4.44
C VAL A 139 17.78 15.33 5.68
N ARG A 140 18.39 14.62 6.64
CA ARG A 140 18.82 15.22 7.92
C ARG A 140 19.97 16.21 7.74
N ARG A 141 20.95 15.89 6.88
CA ARG A 141 22.17 16.67 6.69
C ARG A 141 22.07 17.61 5.50
N ASP A 142 21.78 17.07 4.32
CA ASP A 142 22.02 17.78 3.07
C ASP A 142 20.83 18.66 2.68
N LEU A 143 19.60 18.13 2.79
CA LEU A 143 18.40 18.88 2.48
C LEU A 143 18.24 20.09 3.39
N LYS A 144 18.41 19.91 4.72
CA LYS A 144 18.29 21.02 5.68
C LYS A 144 19.28 22.15 5.41
N ARG A 145 20.52 21.84 5.02
CA ARG A 145 21.57 22.85 4.75
C ARG A 145 21.38 23.54 3.41
N ASN A 146 20.93 22.80 2.40
CA ASN A 146 20.86 23.29 1.04
C ASN A 146 19.48 23.84 0.67
N LEU A 147 18.46 23.74 1.53
CA LEU A 147 17.10 24.16 1.20
C LEU A 147 17.03 25.62 0.72
N GLY A 148 17.66 26.54 1.46
CA GLY A 148 17.68 27.96 1.10
C GLY A 148 18.51 28.25 -0.17
N VAL A 149 19.53 27.43 -0.45
CA VAL A 149 20.36 27.57 -1.66
C VAL A 149 19.64 27.03 -2.89
N MET A 150 18.88 25.94 -2.74
CA MET A 150 18.15 25.30 -3.84
C MET A 150 16.83 26.00 -4.17
N THR A 151 16.20 26.69 -3.22
CA THR A 151 14.89 27.33 -3.44
C THR A 151 14.87 28.30 -4.63
N PRO A 152 15.86 29.21 -4.82
CA PRO A 152 15.88 30.09 -5.98
C PRO A 152 16.00 29.33 -7.30
N ALA A 153 16.84 28.30 -7.36
CA ALA A 153 17.02 27.48 -8.57
C ALA A 153 15.75 26.69 -8.91
N VAL A 154 15.09 26.11 -7.89
CA VAL A 154 13.80 25.42 -8.09
C VAL A 154 12.75 26.40 -8.58
N PHE A 155 12.70 27.62 -8.03
CA PHE A 155 11.75 28.64 -8.47
C PHE A 155 12.00 29.10 -9.92
N ASP A 156 13.26 29.28 -10.30
CA ASP A 156 13.65 29.65 -11.66
C ASP A 156 13.24 28.58 -12.69
N GLU A 157 13.47 27.30 -12.37
CA GLU A 157 13.04 26.17 -13.21
C GLU A 157 11.52 26.10 -13.34
N LEU A 158 10.80 26.30 -12.23
CA LEU A 158 9.34 26.30 -12.20
C LEU A 158 8.79 27.45 -13.05
N LYS A 159 9.36 28.65 -12.92
CA LYS A 159 9.00 29.81 -13.72
C LYS A 159 9.24 29.55 -15.21
N THR A 160 10.42 29.04 -15.56
CA THR A 160 10.79 28.73 -16.95
C THR A 160 9.83 27.69 -17.53
N SER A 161 9.57 26.61 -16.81
CA SER A 161 8.64 25.55 -17.25
C SER A 161 7.22 26.08 -17.45
N VAL A 162 6.73 26.94 -16.55
CA VAL A 162 5.41 27.56 -16.68
C VAL A 162 5.38 28.49 -17.89
N ASP A 163 6.38 29.35 -18.06
CA ASP A 163 6.47 30.29 -19.18
C ASP A 163 6.56 29.54 -20.53
N GLU A 164 7.26 28.39 -20.59
CA GLU A 164 7.36 27.55 -21.79
C GLU A 164 6.06 26.80 -22.11
N LEU A 165 5.48 26.11 -21.12
CA LEU A 165 4.30 25.28 -21.33
C LEU A 165 3.04 26.15 -21.53
N TRP A 166 2.89 27.19 -20.71
CA TRP A 166 1.68 28.00 -20.67
C TRP A 166 1.76 29.24 -21.56
N GLY A 167 2.98 29.66 -21.90
CA GLY A 167 3.23 30.90 -22.62
C GLY A 167 3.18 32.10 -21.70
N THR A 168 3.68 33.22 -22.22
CA THR A 168 3.72 34.50 -21.52
C THR A 168 2.65 35.48 -22.02
N ASP A 169 1.76 35.03 -22.91
CA ASP A 169 0.68 35.84 -23.48
C ASP A 169 -0.42 36.06 -22.45
N THR A 170 -0.60 37.31 -22.05
CA THR A 170 -1.64 37.72 -21.09
C THR A 170 -2.93 38.21 -21.76
N GLU A 171 -2.94 38.33 -23.08
CA GLU A 171 -4.04 38.91 -23.86
C GLU A 171 -4.82 37.84 -24.63
N ASN A 172 -4.13 36.86 -25.23
CA ASN A 172 -4.75 35.78 -26.01
C ASN A 172 -4.61 34.44 -25.30
N TRP A 173 -5.62 34.10 -24.50
CA TRP A 173 -5.67 32.83 -23.79
C TRP A 173 -5.82 31.66 -24.76
N LYS A 174 -4.92 30.68 -24.64
CA LYS A 174 -5.00 29.40 -25.35
C LYS A 174 -5.29 28.27 -24.36
N GLU A 175 -6.06 27.29 -24.81
CA GLU A 175 -6.31 26.08 -24.03
C GLU A 175 -5.10 25.15 -24.13
N ILE A 176 -4.66 24.60 -22.99
CA ILE A 176 -3.53 23.69 -22.88
C ILE A 176 -4.10 22.29 -22.62
N PRO A 177 -3.68 21.26 -23.38
CA PRO A 177 -4.21 19.90 -23.28
C PRO A 177 -3.89 19.19 -21.97
#